data_AF-A0A961KJZ1-F1
#
_entry.id   AF-A0A961KJZ1-F1
#
_cell.length_a   1.000
_cell.length_b   1.000
_cell.length_c   1.000
_cell.angle_alpha   90.00
_cell.angle_beta   90.00
_cell.angle_gamma   90.00
#
_symmetry.space_group_name_H-M   'P 1'
#
loop_
_entity.id
_entity.type
_entity.pdbx_description
1 polymer ?
#
loop_
_entity_poly.entity_id
_entity_poly.type
_entity_poly.pdbx_seq_one_letter_code
_entity_poly.pdbx_strand_id
1 'polypeptide(L)'
;LALRAHLTMICVFDALEACLPPQGGRISDGAAVLSVAGLGGAALDRHATAFAARQAALARLARKAGIAWHAMDTAGDPRTLLFPRGRATPHPGARRRAA
;
A
#
# COMPACT_ATOMS: atom_id res chain seq x y z
N LEU A 1 -30.69 -22.06 -5.66
CA LEU A 1 -29.34 -22.03 -6.27
C LEU A 1 -28.55 -20.90 -5.59
N ALA A 2 -27.41 -21.18 -4.97
CA ALA A 2 -26.51 -20.12 -4.48
C ALA A 2 -25.41 -19.90 -5.52
N LEU A 3 -25.35 -18.71 -6.11
CA LEU A 3 -24.25 -18.30 -6.99
C LEU A 3 -22.99 -18.09 -6.14
N ARG A 4 -21.94 -18.86 -6.40
CA ARG A 4 -20.64 -18.70 -5.77
C ARG A 4 -19.76 -17.89 -6.73
N ALA A 5 -19.29 -16.73 -6.27
CA ALA A 5 -18.33 -15.91 -7.00
C ALA A 5 -16.99 -15.92 -6.24
N HIS A 6 -15.90 -15.98 -6.98
CA HIS A 6 -14.57 -15.77 -6.44
C HIS A 6 -14.30 -14.27 -6.40
N LEU A 7 -13.96 -13.76 -5.21
CA LEU A 7 -13.62 -12.36 -5.00
C LEU A 7 -12.13 -12.23 -4.67
N THR A 8 -11.49 -11.27 -5.31
CA THR A 8 -10.11 -10.86 -5.03
C THR A 8 -10.11 -9.38 -4.68
N MET A 9 -9.49 -9.05 -3.55
CA MET A 9 -9.31 -7.68 -3.06
C MET A 9 -7.85 -7.29 -3.19
N ILE A 10 -7.61 -6.19 -3.92
CA ILE A 10 -6.29 -5.60 -4.09
C ILE A 10 -6.27 -4.26 -3.36
N CYS A 11 -5.42 -4.14 -2.35
CA CYS A 11 -5.19 -2.90 -1.63
C CYS A 11 -3.90 -2.26 -2.17
N VAL A 12 -4.05 -1.12 -2.82
CA VAL A 12 -2.92 -0.29 -3.28
C VAL A 12 -2.72 0.83 -2.28
N PHE A 13 -1.49 1.03 -1.80
CA PHE A 13 -1.16 2.05 -0.80
C PHE A 13 0.14 2.76 -1.16
N ASP A 14 0.32 4.00 -0.70
CA ASP A 14 1.59 4.68 -0.83
C ASP A 14 2.60 4.17 0.22
N ALA A 15 3.87 4.01 -0.13
CA ALA A 15 4.91 3.59 0.81
C ALA A 15 5.03 4.53 2.02
N LEU A 16 4.70 5.81 1.84
CA LEU A 16 4.66 6.81 2.91
C LEU A 16 3.57 6.51 3.95
N GLU A 17 2.47 5.84 3.59
CA GLU A 17 1.46 5.44 4.58
C GLU A 17 1.99 4.39 5.57
N ALA A 18 2.93 3.55 5.12
CA ALA A 18 3.54 2.53 5.96
C ALA A 18 4.60 3.09 6.90
N CYS A 19 5.33 4.12 6.45
CA CYS A 19 6.32 4.81 7.27
C CYS A 19 6.52 6.24 6.74
N LEU A 20 6.08 7.22 7.54
CA LEU A 20 6.34 8.62 7.23
C LEU A 20 7.77 9.00 7.61
N PRO A 21 8.56 9.58 6.70
CA PRO A 21 9.92 9.98 7.00
C PRO A 21 9.93 11.06 8.10
N PRO A 22 10.69 10.87 9.19
CA PRO A 22 10.66 11.77 10.34
C PRO A 22 11.23 13.16 10.05
N GLN A 23 12.04 13.29 8.99
CA GLN A 23 12.68 14.54 8.60
C GLN A 23 12.57 14.75 7.09
N GLY A 24 11.36 15.03 6.60
CA GLY A 24 11.23 15.60 5.26
C GLY A 24 10.00 15.15 4.50
N GLY A 25 9.74 15.86 3.41
CA GLY A 25 8.64 15.55 2.51
C GLY A 25 7.39 16.40 2.75
N ARG A 26 6.61 16.49 1.68
CA ARG A 26 5.27 17.07 1.66
C ARG A 26 4.34 15.95 1.23
N ILE A 27 3.39 15.59 2.09
CA ILE A 27 2.32 14.66 1.72
C ILE A 27 1.18 15.52 1.20
N SER A 28 0.67 15.16 0.03
CA SER A 28 -0.56 15.75 -0.50
C SER A 28 -1.65 14.70 -0.47
N ASP A 29 -2.83 15.05 0.04
CA ASP A 29 -4.04 14.23 -0.10
C ASP A 29 -4.91 14.67 -1.30
N GLY A 30 -4.38 15.57 -2.16
CA GLY A 30 -5.08 16.14 -3.30
C GLY A 30 -5.93 17.38 -2.96
N ALA A 31 -6.20 17.64 -1.68
CA ALA A 31 -6.88 18.85 -1.21
C ALA A 31 -5.94 19.79 -0.44
N ALA A 32 -4.98 19.23 0.30
CA ALA A 32 -4.00 19.96 1.09
C ALA A 32 -2.62 19.32 1.01
N VAL A 33 -1.58 20.15 1.13
CA VAL A 33 -0.18 19.72 1.19
C VAL A 33 0.33 19.93 2.61
N LEU A 34 0.57 18.84 3.33
CA LEU A 34 1.09 18.85 4.70
C LEU A 34 2.60 18.61 4.69
N SER A 35 3.34 19.46 5.39
CA SER A 35 4.76 19.23 5.65
C SER A 35 4.91 18.17 6.73
N VAL A 36 5.60 17.06 6.43
CA VAL A 36 5.84 15.99 7.40
C VAL A 36 6.74 16.47 8.54
N ALA A 37 7.62 17.44 8.26
CA ALA A 37 8.47 18.06 9.28
C ALA A 37 7.69 18.85 10.36
N GLY A 38 6.42 19.19 10.09
CA GLY A 38 5.52 19.82 11.07
C GLY A 38 4.77 18.83 11.96
N LEU A 39 4.86 17.53 11.68
CA LEU A 39 4.25 16.48 12.50
C LEU A 39 5.21 16.10 13.62
N GLY A 40 4.76 16.20 14.87
CA GLY A 40 5.51 15.64 16.00
C GLY A 40 5.58 14.11 15.93
N GLY A 41 6.60 13.49 16.55
CA GLY A 41 6.83 12.05 16.51
C GLY A 41 5.58 11.21 16.87
N ALA A 42 4.83 11.62 17.89
CA ALA A 42 3.59 10.94 18.28
C ALA A 42 2.51 10.94 17.17
N ALA A 43 2.50 11.92 16.27
CA ALA A 43 1.58 11.94 15.13
C ALA A 43 2.03 10.96 14.03
N LEU A 44 3.34 10.84 13.80
CA LEU A 44 3.92 9.86 12.87
C LEU A 44 3.62 8.43 13.35
N ASP A 45 3.84 8.16 14.64
CA ASP A 45 3.57 6.84 15.23
C ASP A 45 2.09 6.46 15.15
N ARG A 46 1.20 7.42 15.43
CA ARG A 46 -0.25 7.21 15.27
C ARG A 46 -0.62 6.91 13.82
N HIS A 47 0.00 7.59 12.85
CA HIS A 47 -0.27 7.34 11.44
C HIS A 47 0.15 5.93 11.03
N ALA A 48 1.38 5.53 11.36
CA ALA A 48 1.89 4.19 11.08
C ALA A 48 1.05 3.11 11.78
N THR A 49 0.67 3.33 13.04
CA THR A 49 -0.20 2.42 13.80
C THR A 49 -1.58 2.30 13.14
N ALA A 50 -2.18 3.40 12.71
CA ALA A 50 -3.49 3.40 12.05
C ALA A 50 -3.43 2.66 10.72
N PHE A 51 -2.37 2.85 9.92
CA PHE A 51 -2.16 2.11 8.68
C PHE A 51 -2.05 0.60 8.95
N ALA A 52 -1.20 0.18 9.88
CA ALA A 52 -1.05 -1.23 10.25
C ALA A 52 -2.37 -1.86 10.73
N ALA A 53 -3.16 -1.12 11.52
CA ALA A 53 -4.47 -1.55 11.97
C ALA A 53 -5.47 -1.75 10.81
N ARG A 54 -5.48 -0.85 9.81
CA ARG A 54 -6.30 -1.01 8.60
C ARG A 54 -5.91 -2.25 7.82
N GLN A 55 -4.61 -2.46 7.56
CA GLN A 55 -4.12 -3.64 6.85
C GLN A 55 -4.52 -4.94 7.55
N ALA A 56 -4.36 -5.00 8.87
CA ALA A 56 -4.76 -6.17 9.67
C ALA A 56 -6.28 -6.41 9.63
N ALA A 57 -7.09 -5.36 9.70
CA ALA A 57 -8.55 -5.46 9.62
C ALA A 57 -9.01 -5.99 8.25
N LEU A 58 -8.43 -5.51 7.15
CA LEU A 58 -8.73 -5.98 5.79
C LEU A 58 -8.32 -7.44 5.59
N ALA A 59 -7.12 -7.82 6.04
CA ALA A 59 -6.65 -9.20 5.99
C ALA A 59 -7.61 -10.16 6.72
N ARG A 60 -8.08 -9.76 7.90
CA ARG A 60 -9.04 -10.53 8.71
C ARG A 60 -10.39 -10.64 8.03
N LEU A 61 -10.90 -9.54 7.46
CA LEU A 61 -12.16 -9.53 6.70
C LEU A 61 -12.07 -10.52 5.53
N ALA A 62 -11.00 -10.43 4.75
CA ALA A 62 -10.80 -11.27 3.58
C ALA A 62 -10.77 -12.77 3.95
N ARG A 63 -10.04 -13.12 5.02
CA ARG A 63 -10.02 -14.50 5.54
C ARG A 63 -11.40 -14.98 5.97
N LYS A 64 -12.16 -14.15 6.70
CA LYS A 64 -13.51 -14.51 7.18
C LYS A 64 -14.49 -14.71 6.02
N ALA A 65 -14.35 -13.94 4.95
CA ALA A 65 -15.24 -13.97 3.79
C ALA A 65 -14.77 -14.90 2.66
N GLY A 66 -13.62 -15.57 2.79
CA GLY A 66 -13.07 -16.43 1.72
C GLY A 66 -12.59 -15.64 0.50
N ILE A 67 -12.15 -14.40 0.70
CA ILE A 67 -11.67 -13.48 -0.34
C ILE A 67 -10.15 -13.59 -0.43
N ALA A 68 -9.61 -13.67 -1.64
CA ALA A 68 -8.16 -13.55 -1.85
C ALA A 68 -7.72 -12.10 -1.62
N TRP A 69 -6.74 -11.85 -0.76
CA TRP A 69 -6.27 -10.50 -0.45
C TRP A 69 -4.82 -10.30 -0.85
N HIS A 70 -4.58 -9.21 -1.54
CA HIS A 70 -3.25 -8.76 -1.94
C HIS A 70 -3.06 -7.31 -1.53
N ALA A 71 -1.89 -7.00 -0.98
CA ALA A 71 -1.47 -5.66 -0.65
C ALA A 71 -0.23 -5.32 -1.51
N MET A 72 -0.22 -4.13 -2.09
CA MET A 72 0.84 -3.67 -2.99
C MET A 72 1.07 -2.18 -2.78
N ASP A 73 2.34 -1.77 -2.68
CA ASP A 73 2.67 -0.35 -2.69
C ASP A 73 2.59 0.23 -4.11
N THR A 74 2.43 1.54 -4.26
CA THR A 74 2.31 2.23 -5.55
C THR A 74 3.55 2.13 -6.45
N ALA A 75 4.72 1.79 -5.90
CA ALA A 75 5.94 1.53 -6.66
C ALA A 75 6.11 0.05 -7.04
N GLY A 76 5.26 -0.83 -6.51
CA GLY A 76 5.25 -2.27 -6.74
C GLY A 76 4.86 -2.62 -8.17
N ASP A 77 5.43 -3.71 -8.70
CA ASP A 77 5.11 -4.19 -10.04
C ASP A 77 3.79 -4.99 -10.03
N PRO A 78 2.71 -4.51 -10.68
CA PRO A 78 1.41 -5.19 -10.70
C PRO A 78 1.45 -6.58 -11.35
N ARG A 79 2.47 -6.85 -12.17
CA ARG A 79 2.65 -8.16 -12.82
C ARG A 79 2.91 -9.27 -11.82
N THR A 80 3.44 -8.95 -10.63
CA THR A 80 3.64 -9.92 -9.55
C THR A 80 2.32 -10.49 -9.04
N LEU A 81 1.23 -9.71 -9.09
CA LEU A 81 -0.12 -10.14 -8.73
C LEU A 81 -0.86 -10.80 -9.90
N LEU A 82 -0.71 -10.25 -11.11
CA LEU A 82 -1.42 -10.74 -12.29
C LEU A 82 -0.80 -12.03 -12.86
N PHE A 83 0.51 -12.24 -12.65
CA PHE A 83 1.27 -13.37 -13.20
C PHE A 83 2.16 -14.03 -12.14
N PRO A 84 1.58 -14.63 -11.07
CA PRO A 84 2.35 -15.16 -9.93
C PRO A 84 3.27 -16.34 -10.28
N ARG A 85 3.10 -16.98 -11.45
CA ARG A 85 3.96 -18.06 -11.96
C ARG A 85 4.94 -17.62 -13.06
N GLY A 86 5.03 -16.31 -13.31
CA GLY A 86 5.98 -15.71 -14.23
C GLY A 86 5.58 -15.80 -15.71
N ARG A 87 5.42 -14.64 -16.34
CA ARG A 87 5.91 -14.42 -17.70
C ARG A 87 6.94 -13.30 -17.59
N ALA A 88 8.20 -13.66 -17.38
CA ALA A 88 9.28 -12.71 -17.21
C ALA A 88 9.39 -11.84 -18.47
N THR A 89 9.12 -10.54 -18.33
CA THR A 89 9.53 -9.53 -19.30
C THR A 89 10.28 -8.43 -18.53
N PRO A 90 11.50 -8.05 -18.92
CA PRO A 90 12.23 -6.99 -18.25
C PRO A 90 11.47 -5.65 -18.40
N HIS A 91 11.35 -4.87 -17.32
CA HIS A 91 10.80 -3.51 -17.40
C HIS A 91 11.94 -2.48 -17.42
N PRO A 92 12.06 -1.63 -18.46
CA PRO A 92 13.18 -0.69 -18.61
C PRO A 92 13.09 0.58 -17.73
N GLY A 93 12.20 0.63 -16.73
CA GLY A 93 11.92 1.85 -15.95
C GLY A 93 12.74 2.06 -14.66
N ALA A 94 13.45 1.05 -14.15
CA ALA A 94 14.18 1.15 -12.89
C ALA A 94 15.57 1.82 -13.06
N ARG A 95 15.60 3.06 -13.57
CA ARG A 95 16.80 3.92 -13.52
C ARG A 95 16.50 5.24 -12.82
N ARG A 96 17.01 5.29 -11.59
CA ARG A 96 17.81 6.39 -10.99
C ARG A 96 17.06 7.63 -10.51
N ARG A 97 16.98 7.78 -9.17
CA ARG A 97 17.34 9.03 -8.46
C ARG A 97 18.00 8.71 -7.12
N ALA A 98 19.31 8.50 -7.16
CA ALA A 98 20.19 8.88 -6.05
C ALA A 98 20.78 10.24 -6.45
N ALA A 99 20.53 11.25 -5.62
CA ALA A 99 21.25 12.52 -5.57
C ALA A 99 21.38 12.87 -4.09
#